data_AF-A0A3M9ZJA1-F1
#
_entry.id   AF-A0A3M9ZJA1-F1
#
_cell.length_a   1.000
_cell.length_b   1.000
_cell.length_c   1.000
_cell.angle_alpha   90.00
_cell.angle_beta   90.00
_cell.angle_gamma   90.00
#
_symmetry.space_group_name_H-M   'P 1'
#
loop_
_entity.id
_entity.type
_entity.pdbx_description
1 polymer ?
#
loop_
_entity_poly.entity_id
_entity_poly.type
_entity_poly.pdbx_seq_one_letter_code
_entity_poly.pdbx_strand_id
1 'polypeptide(L)'
;MKGVEISVEPNPVRQNEAVTITVSTHDGGDPTGWLLRLVAAEGPIKLPPRRLDAYGDPRQGKADTYDCKVSTVTFEPGDYLVDLSPKGSFDPLEIASKRFTVVPQRIVIATAGTTGPDPNSALFKSLHRQS
;
A
#
# COMPACT_ATOMS: atom_id res chain seq x y z
N MET A 1 3.21 9.19 22.46
CA MET A 1 4.64 9.39 22.12
C MET A 1 4.83 10.76 21.48
N LYS A 2 5.76 11.61 21.94
CA LYS A 2 6.00 12.94 21.34
C LYS A 2 7.05 12.82 20.22
N GLY A 3 6.91 13.64 19.18
CA GLY A 3 7.92 13.79 18.12
C GLY A 3 8.01 12.64 17.11
N VAL A 4 7.01 11.76 17.04
CA VAL A 4 6.99 10.66 16.06
C VAL A 4 5.88 10.88 15.06
N GLU A 5 6.24 10.83 13.79
CA GLU A 5 5.32 10.91 12.67
C GLU A 5 5.39 9.64 11.84
N ILE A 6 4.22 9.10 11.50
CA ILE A 6 4.08 7.95 10.61
C ILE A 6 3.20 8.36 9.44
N SER A 7 3.74 8.18 8.24
CA SER A 7 3.06 8.41 6.96
C SER A 7 3.03 7.11 6.17
N VAL A 8 1.94 6.88 5.44
CA VAL A 8 1.69 5.63 4.72
C VAL A 8 1.19 5.99 3.33
N GLU A 9 1.96 5.62 2.31
CA GLU A 9 1.67 5.95 0.91
C GLU A 9 1.93 4.75 -0.03
N PRO A 10 0.99 4.40 -0.92
CA PRO A 10 -0.34 5.00 -1.07
C PRO A 10 -1.30 4.58 0.04
N ASN A 11 -2.31 5.41 0.30
CA ASN A 11 -3.44 5.07 1.18
C ASN A 11 -4.76 5.57 0.54
N PRO A 12 -5.69 4.69 0.13
CA PRO A 12 -5.64 3.23 0.28
C PRO A 12 -4.56 2.56 -0.57
N VAL A 13 -4.03 1.43 -0.11
CA VAL A 13 -3.11 0.58 -0.87
C VAL A 13 -3.88 -0.56 -1.52
N ARG A 14 -3.58 -0.91 -2.76
CA ARG A 14 -4.20 -2.09 -3.39
C ARG A 14 -3.49 -3.35 -2.94
N GLN A 15 -4.26 -4.44 -2.83
CA GLN A 15 -3.71 -5.76 -2.58
C GLN A 15 -2.65 -6.11 -3.65
N ASN A 16 -1.57 -6.74 -3.22
CA ASN A 16 -0.38 -7.07 -4.03
C ASN A 16 0.48 -5.87 -4.48
N GLU A 17 0.20 -4.65 -4.01
CA GLU A 17 1.09 -3.51 -4.20
C GLU A 17 2.06 -3.32 -3.01
N ALA A 18 3.11 -2.53 -3.24
CA ALA A 18 3.98 -2.08 -2.17
C ALA A 18 3.38 -0.84 -1.50
N VAL A 19 3.40 -0.82 -0.18
CA VAL A 19 3.16 0.38 0.62
C VAL A 19 4.49 0.89 1.16
N THR A 20 4.68 2.20 1.09
CA THR A 20 5.81 2.90 1.72
C THR A 20 5.31 3.49 3.03
N ILE A 21 5.90 3.05 4.13
CA ILE A 21 5.67 3.59 5.46
C ILE A 21 6.88 4.46 5.79
N THR A 22 6.67 5.77 5.87
CA THR A 22 7.72 6.71 6.30
C THR A 22 7.54 6.97 7.79
N VAL A 23 8.61 6.73 8.57
CA VAL A 23 8.66 7.01 10.00
C VAL A 23 9.64 8.15 10.22
N SER A 24 9.25 9.21 10.94
CA SER A 24 10.15 10.29 11.35
C SER A 24 10.14 10.46 12.87
N THR A 25 11.30 10.47 13.50
CA THR A 25 11.49 10.57 14.96
C THR A 25 12.19 11.89 15.30
N HIS A 26 11.45 12.99 15.24
CA HIS A 26 11.95 14.36 15.40
C HIS A 26 12.36 14.75 16.82
N ASP A 27 11.88 14.04 17.86
CA ASP A 27 12.09 14.41 19.27
C ASP A 27 12.28 13.21 20.21
N GLY A 28 12.49 12.01 19.64
CA GLY A 28 12.34 10.76 20.38
C GLY A 28 13.35 9.71 19.96
N GLY A 29 14.54 9.75 20.58
CA GLY A 29 15.49 8.64 20.69
C GLY A 29 16.09 8.08 19.40
N ASP A 30 17.12 7.26 19.56
CA ASP A 30 17.72 6.51 18.46
C ASP A 30 16.73 5.45 17.93
N PRO A 31 16.33 5.52 16.64
CA PRO A 31 15.32 4.62 16.06
C PRO A 31 15.85 3.21 15.76
N THR A 32 17.17 2.98 15.87
CA THR A 32 17.84 1.68 15.59
C THR A 32 17.42 0.56 16.54
N GLY A 33 16.69 0.88 17.62
CA GLY A 33 16.10 -0.09 18.55
C GLY A 33 14.59 -0.28 18.43
N TRP A 34 13.92 0.45 17.55
CA TRP A 34 12.46 0.52 17.53
C TRP A 34 11.85 -0.66 16.80
N LEU A 35 10.66 -1.04 17.22
CA LEU A 35 9.90 -2.16 16.67
C LEU A 35 8.67 -1.64 15.95
N LEU A 36 8.49 -2.11 14.73
CA LEU A 36 7.31 -1.89 13.90
C LEU A 36 6.51 -3.19 13.83
N ARG A 37 5.19 -3.08 14.02
CA ARG A 37 4.26 -4.18 13.73
C ARG A 37 3.10 -3.70 12.89
N LEU A 38 2.55 -4.64 12.13
CA LEU A 38 1.37 -4.44 11.30
C LEU A 38 0.28 -5.37 11.81
N VAL A 39 -0.83 -4.78 12.21
CA VAL A 39 -1.97 -5.51 12.77
C VAL A 39 -3.25 -5.14 12.01
N ALA A 40 -4.08 -6.13 11.72
CA ALA A 40 -5.43 -5.85 11.24
C ALA A 40 -6.21 -5.13 12.35
N ALA A 41 -6.92 -4.05 11.99
CA ALA A 41 -7.80 -3.34 12.92
C ALA A 41 -8.98 -4.24 13.36
N GLU A 42 -9.44 -5.09 12.44
CA GLU A 42 -10.48 -6.08 12.66
C GLU A 42 -10.01 -7.43 12.09
N GLY A 43 -9.66 -8.38 12.95
CA GLY A 43 -9.29 -9.74 12.55
C GLY A 43 -8.08 -10.33 13.29
N PRO A 44 -7.75 -11.61 13.04
CA PRO A 44 -6.69 -12.32 13.76
C PRO A 44 -5.29 -12.06 13.19
N ILE A 45 -5.15 -11.35 12.07
CA ILE A 45 -3.85 -11.15 11.41
C ILE A 45 -3.01 -10.18 12.25
N LYS A 46 -1.97 -10.73 12.87
CA LYS A 46 -0.90 -9.99 13.54
C LYS A 46 0.41 -10.43 12.90
N LEU A 47 1.01 -9.57 12.09
CA LEU A 47 2.37 -9.84 11.63
C LEU A 47 3.32 -9.70 12.82
N PRO A 48 4.33 -10.57 12.94
CA PRO A 48 5.27 -10.48 14.05
C PRO A 48 5.98 -9.12 14.01
N PRO A 49 6.17 -8.46 15.17
CA PRO A 49 6.93 -7.23 15.24
C PRO A 49 8.35 -7.49 14.74
N ARG A 50 8.89 -6.56 13.96
CA ARG A 50 10.30 -6.58 13.57
C ARG A 50 10.92 -5.23 13.83
N ARG A 51 12.25 -5.19 13.84
CA ARG A 51 12.98 -3.95 13.99
C ARG A 51 12.70 -3.02 12.82
N LEU A 52 12.69 -1.71 13.08
CA LEU A 52 12.44 -0.70 12.06
C LEU A 52 13.48 -0.77 10.94
N ASP A 53 14.76 -0.95 11.30
CA ASP A 53 15.86 -1.15 10.35
C ASP A 53 15.75 -2.45 9.53
N ALA A 54 14.97 -3.43 9.98
CA ALA A 54 14.67 -4.63 9.21
C ALA A 54 13.57 -4.42 8.16
N TYR A 55 12.79 -3.33 8.29
CA TYR A 55 11.71 -2.99 7.36
C TYR A 55 12.10 -1.89 6.37
N GLY A 56 13.10 -1.08 6.67
CA GLY A 56 13.45 0.08 5.86
C GLY A 56 14.80 0.68 6.18
N ASP A 57 15.26 1.50 5.25
CA ASP A 57 16.53 2.19 5.33
C ASP A 57 16.34 3.64 5.83
N PRO A 58 17.36 4.21 6.49
CA PRO A 58 17.37 5.64 6.78
C PRO A 58 17.29 6.45 5.48
N ARG A 59 16.39 7.43 5.43
CA ARG A 59 16.18 8.30 4.28
C ARG A 59 17.40 9.19 4.08
N GLN A 60 18.00 9.13 2.90
CA GLN A 60 19.15 9.98 2.58
C GLN A 60 18.80 11.47 2.67
N GLY A 61 19.67 12.23 3.32
CA GLY A 61 19.51 13.69 3.49
C GLY A 61 18.48 14.11 4.54
N LYS A 62 17.77 13.16 5.20
CA LYS A 62 16.84 13.46 6.29
C LYS A 62 17.13 12.54 7.47
N ALA A 63 17.95 13.02 8.41
CA ALA A 63 18.23 12.32 9.65
C ALA A 63 16.94 11.94 10.38
N ASP A 64 16.98 10.85 11.14
CA ASP A 64 15.87 10.38 11.96
C ASP A 64 14.58 10.10 11.16
N THR A 65 14.72 9.80 9.88
CA THR A 65 13.62 9.39 8.99
C THR A 65 13.95 8.07 8.33
N TYR A 66 12.99 7.14 8.28
CA TYR A 66 13.13 5.81 7.70
C TYR A 66 12.02 5.58 6.67
N ASP A 67 12.39 4.98 5.54
CA ASP A 67 11.43 4.54 4.53
C ASP A 67 11.34 3.02 4.53
N CYS A 68 10.22 2.52 5.04
CA CYS A 68 9.92 1.11 5.15
C CYS A 68 9.03 0.67 3.99
N LYS A 69 9.50 -0.25 3.15
CA LYS A 69 8.71 -0.79 2.04
C LYS A 69 8.14 -2.13 2.43
N VAL A 70 6.82 -2.22 2.49
CA VAL A 70 6.10 -3.44 2.83
C VAL A 70 5.26 -3.89 1.65
N SER A 71 5.38 -5.17 1.29
CA SER A 71 4.52 -5.77 0.26
C SER A 71 3.21 -6.25 0.88
N THR A 72 2.07 -5.87 0.29
CA THR A 72 0.73 -6.23 0.81
C THR A 72 0.24 -7.60 0.35
N VAL A 73 1.10 -8.44 -0.23
CA VAL A 73 0.71 -9.77 -0.77
C VAL A 73 0.05 -10.68 0.27
N THR A 74 0.41 -10.53 1.55
CA THR A 74 -0.16 -11.33 2.64
C THR A 74 -1.31 -10.63 3.36
N PHE A 75 -1.75 -9.47 2.89
CA PHE A 75 -2.78 -8.67 3.53
C PHE A 75 -4.11 -8.91 2.82
N GLU A 76 -5.12 -9.28 3.59
CA GLU A 76 -6.50 -9.29 3.13
C GLU A 76 -7.03 -7.86 2.99
N PRO A 77 -8.04 -7.59 2.13
CA PRO A 77 -8.68 -6.29 2.10
C PRO A 77 -9.30 -5.93 3.47
N GLY A 78 -9.05 -4.71 3.92
CA GLY A 78 -9.50 -4.23 5.23
C GLY A 78 -8.63 -3.12 5.80
N ASP A 79 -8.91 -2.76 7.04
CA ASP A 79 -8.16 -1.74 7.77
C ASP A 79 -7.02 -2.32 8.58
N TYR A 80 -5.88 -1.65 8.53
CA TYR A 80 -4.65 -2.05 9.20
C TYR A 80 -4.07 -0.88 9.98
N LEU A 81 -3.37 -1.21 11.05
CA LEU A 81 -2.60 -0.28 11.86
C LEU A 81 -1.11 -0.59 11.70
N VAL A 82 -0.34 0.45 11.44
CA VAL A 82 1.11 0.49 11.63
C VAL A 82 1.34 0.97 13.05
N ASP A 83 1.78 0.07 13.93
CA ASP A 83 2.18 0.42 15.28
C ASP A 83 3.71 0.47 15.36
N LEU A 84 4.21 1.50 16.03
CA LEU A 84 5.62 1.73 16.26
C LEU A 84 5.86 1.91 17.76
N SER A 85 6.84 1.19 18.30
CA SER A 85 7.21 1.26 19.71
C SER A 85 8.72 1.21 19.91
N PRO A 86 9.28 1.98 20.85
CA PRO A 86 10.66 1.79 21.30
C PRO A 86 10.85 0.51 22.11
N LYS A 87 9.76 -0.17 22.53
CA LYS A 87 9.80 -1.38 23.37
C LYS A 87 9.02 -2.52 22.72
N GLY A 88 9.40 -3.76 23.02
CA GLY A 88 8.71 -4.96 22.52
C GLY A 88 7.32 -5.20 23.11
N SER A 89 6.92 -4.48 24.16
CA SER A 89 5.62 -4.61 24.80
C SER A 89 4.46 -4.03 23.98
N PHE A 90 4.72 -3.04 23.11
CA PHE A 90 3.70 -2.28 22.38
C PHE A 90 2.55 -1.80 23.28
N ASP A 91 2.91 -1.22 24.42
CA ASP A 91 1.95 -0.64 25.36
C ASP A 91 1.23 0.55 24.69
N PRO A 92 -0.11 0.62 24.70
CA PRO A 92 -0.86 1.65 23.97
C PRO A 92 -0.50 3.09 24.38
N LEU A 93 0.03 3.30 25.60
CA LEU A 93 0.50 4.62 26.05
C LEU A 93 1.87 5.00 25.47
N GLU A 94 2.64 4.00 25.01
CA GLU A 94 4.01 4.09 24.52
C GLU A 94 4.15 3.66 23.06
N ILE A 95 3.08 3.73 22.26
CA ILE A 95 3.14 3.52 20.80
C ILE A 95 2.75 4.77 20.02
N ALA A 96 3.22 4.82 18.78
CA ALA A 96 2.66 5.66 17.74
C ALA A 96 1.96 4.75 16.72
N SER A 97 0.72 5.08 16.37
CA SER A 97 -0.09 4.24 15.48
C SER A 97 -0.61 5.04 14.29
N LYS A 98 -0.63 4.42 13.11
CA LYS A 98 -1.21 5.00 11.90
C LYS A 98 -2.08 3.98 11.16
N ARG A 99 -3.30 4.38 10.82
CA ARG A 99 -4.23 3.55 10.05
C ARG A 99 -4.00 3.70 8.55
N PHE A 100 -4.10 2.59 7.84
CA PHE A 100 -4.22 2.55 6.38
C PHE A 100 -5.19 1.46 5.96
N THR A 101 -5.71 1.57 4.73
CA THR A 101 -6.71 0.62 4.22
C THR A 101 -6.14 -0.13 3.02
N VAL A 102 -6.22 -1.46 3.06
CA VAL A 102 -5.93 -2.34 1.93
C VAL A 102 -7.24 -2.58 1.18
N VAL A 103 -7.28 -2.25 -0.11
CA VAL A 103 -8.43 -2.49 -0.98
C VAL A 103 -8.15 -3.66 -1.93
N PRO A 104 -9.17 -4.43 -2.35
CA PRO A 104 -8.97 -5.51 -3.29
C PRO A 104 -8.34 -4.97 -4.58
N GLN A 105 -7.46 -5.77 -5.21
CA GLN A 105 -6.98 -5.46 -6.54
C GLN A 105 -8.18 -5.40 -7.49
N ARG A 106 -8.34 -4.28 -8.22
CA ARG A 106 -9.32 -4.25 -9.33
C ARG A 106 -8.76 -5.13 -10.45
N ILE A 107 -9.40 -6.28 -10.67
CA ILE A 107 -9.23 -7.02 -11.92
C ILE A 107 -9.91 -6.18 -13.00
N VAL A 108 -9.12 -5.46 -13.80
CA VAL A 108 -9.62 -4.91 -15.05
C VAL A 108 -9.69 -6.08 -16.03
N ILE A 109 -10.87 -6.71 -16.10
CA ILE A 109 -11.18 -7.56 -17.24
C ILE A 109 -11.34 -6.59 -18.40
N ALA A 110 -10.34 -6.54 -19.29
CA ALA A 110 -10.53 -5.90 -20.57
C ALA A 110 -11.64 -6.68 -21.29
N THR A 111 -12.86 -6.16 -21.27
CA THR A 111 -13.90 -6.60 -22.20
C THR A 111 -13.41 -6.17 -23.57
N ALA A 112 -12.64 -7.03 -24.23
CA ALA A 112 -12.38 -6.90 -25.65
C ALA A 112 -13.75 -6.88 -26.33
N GLY A 113 -14.19 -5.70 -26.74
CA GLY A 113 -15.32 -5.51 -27.62
C GLY A 113 -14.98 -6.17 -28.95
N THR A 114 -15.28 -7.45 -29.05
CA THR A 114 -15.24 -8.22 -30.30
C THR A 114 -16.48 -9.07 -30.32
N THR A 115 -17.51 -8.60 -31.02
CA THR A 115 -17.97 -9.22 -32.27
C THR A 115 -19.27 -8.57 -32.72
N GLY A 116 -19.19 -7.99 -33.92
CA GLY A 116 -20.32 -7.69 -34.77
C GLY A 116 -19.78 -7.09 -36.07
N PRO A 117 -19.37 -7.88 -37.07
CA PRO A 117 -19.27 -7.36 -38.42
C PRO A 117 -20.71 -7.04 -38.85
N ASP A 118 -21.04 -5.75 -38.88
CA ASP A 118 -22.28 -5.25 -39.46
C ASP A 118 -22.28 -5.56 -40.96
N PRO A 119 -23.15 -6.45 -41.48
CA PRO A 119 -23.14 -6.79 -42.89
C PRO A 119 -23.89 -5.75 -43.76
N ASN A 120 -24.23 -4.57 -43.23
CA ASN A 120 -25.17 -3.71 -43.94
C ASN A 120 -25.03 -2.19 -43.68
N SER A 121 -23.85 -1.61 -43.92
CA SER A 121 -23.71 -0.15 -43.99
C SER A 121 -22.70 0.30 -45.06
N ALA A 122 -23.21 0.28 -46.30
CA ALA A 122 -22.88 1.15 -47.44
C ALA A 122 -21.52 0.98 -48.18
N LEU A 123 -21.55 0.20 -49.27
CA LEU A 123 -20.92 0.61 -50.53
C LEU A 123 -21.73 0.15 -51.75
N PHE A 124 -22.98 0.61 -51.84
CA PHE A 124 -23.72 0.61 -53.10
C PHE A 124 -23.18 1.75 -53.96
N LYS A 125 -22.28 1.45 -54.89
CA LYS A 125 -22.10 2.13 -56.20
C LYS A 125 -20.89 1.54 -56.90
N SER A 126 -21.14 0.66 -57.87
CA SER A 126 -20.65 0.81 -59.25
C SER A 126 -20.69 -0.54 -59.96
N LEU A 127 -21.81 -0.85 -60.61
CA LEU A 127 -21.78 -1.71 -61.80
C LEU A 127 -22.99 -1.41 -62.71
N HIS A 128 -22.86 -0.31 -63.45
CA HIS A 128 -23.53 -0.14 -64.74
C HIS A 128 -22.74 0.86 -65.59
N ARG A 129 -21.84 0.37 -66.43
CA ARG A 129 -21.69 0.89 -67.79
C ARG A 129 -21.09 -0.17 -68.70
N GLN A 130 -21.77 -0.33 -69.82
CA GLN A 130 -21.56 -1.25 -70.93
C GLN A 130 -20.18 -1.12 -71.56
N SER A 131 -19.70 -2.22 -72.15
CA SER A 131 -19.32 -2.32 -73.56
C SER A 131 -19.40 -3.78 -74.00
#